data_AF-A0A2E6KHN2-F1
#
_entry.id   AF-A0A2E6KHN2-F1
#
_cell.length_a   1.000
_cell.length_b   1.000
_cell.length_c   1.000
_cell.angle_alpha   90.00
_cell.angle_beta   90.00
_cell.angle_gamma   90.00
#
_symmetry.space_group_name_H-M   'P 1'
#
loop_
_entity.id
_entity.type
_entity.pdbx_description
1 polymer ?
#
loop_
_entity_poly.entity_id
_entity_poly.type
_entity_poly.pdbx_seq_one_letter_code
_entity_poly.pdbx_strand_id
1 'polypeptide(L)'
;METLLLNDSDTFDEIKLIFKKNNIKINLKNSYHIEDISKDTTGILITKEFEPAYLKPFIEFSVNKDLKVLAVNRAIISLIKVLKNSNEKIERQFSGDNSTFISLGSRLAEIIGGAGTLRTNFENSYEIPIGKMPANYLPSSINLNNGCIEALESEASGNILGVVWPILSSEKMPSRFENILSWISD
;
A
#
# COMPACT_ATOMS: atom_id res chain seq x y z
N MET A 1 14.17 15.03 -1.82
CA MET A 1 13.35 13.80 -1.74
C MET A 1 11.98 14.21 -1.29
N GLU A 2 10.99 13.97 -2.15
CA GLU A 2 9.58 14.21 -1.87
C GLU A 2 8.78 12.93 -2.14
N THR A 3 7.74 12.73 -1.36
CA THR A 3 6.75 11.69 -1.59
C THR A 3 5.48 12.37 -2.06
N LEU A 4 5.03 12.02 -3.27
CA LEU A 4 3.75 12.51 -3.76
C LEU A 4 2.63 11.74 -3.10
N LEU A 5 1.59 12.48 -2.70
CA LEU A 5 0.40 11.93 -2.08
C LEU A 5 -0.76 12.04 -3.07
N LEU A 6 -1.25 10.90 -3.52
CA LEU A 6 -2.48 10.77 -4.30
C LEU A 6 -3.62 10.52 -3.32
N ASN A 7 -4.38 11.56 -3.04
CA ASN A 7 -5.40 11.57 -1.99
C ASN A 7 -6.50 12.61 -2.26
N ASP A 8 -7.49 12.69 -1.37
CA ASP A 8 -8.37 13.85 -1.21
C ASP A 8 -7.69 14.95 -0.38
N SER A 9 -8.04 16.21 -0.64
CA SER A 9 -7.47 17.37 0.07
C SER A 9 -7.68 17.31 1.58
N ASP A 10 -8.81 16.74 2.01
CA ASP A 10 -9.33 16.90 3.37
C ASP A 10 -8.61 16.01 4.40
N THR A 11 -7.87 15.00 3.96
CA THR A 11 -7.14 14.07 4.84
C THR A 11 -5.62 14.29 4.83
N PHE A 12 -5.14 15.32 4.12
CA PHE A 12 -3.71 15.62 4.00
C PHE A 12 -3.04 15.90 5.36
N ASP A 13 -3.67 16.76 6.17
CA ASP A 13 -3.13 17.13 7.48
C ASP A 13 -3.19 15.95 8.47
N GLU A 14 -4.22 15.12 8.38
CA GLU A 14 -4.34 13.90 9.19
C GLU A 14 -3.21 12.92 8.89
N ILE A 15 -2.92 12.69 7.61
CA ILE A 15 -1.79 11.84 7.19
C ILE A 15 -0.48 12.41 7.72
N LYS A 16 -0.23 13.71 7.55
CA LYS A 16 0.98 14.37 8.10
C LYS A 16 1.11 14.19 9.61
N LEU A 17 0.00 14.28 10.35
CA LEU A 17 -0.01 14.05 11.79
C LEU A 17 0.36 12.61 12.14
N ILE A 18 -0.02 11.62 11.34
CA ILE A 18 0.35 10.21 11.57
C ILE A 18 1.86 10.00 11.41
N PHE A 19 2.47 10.53 10.34
CA PHE A 19 3.93 10.49 10.18
C PHE A 19 4.64 11.17 11.37
N LYS A 20 4.16 12.36 11.77
CA LYS A 20 4.69 13.09 12.92
C LYS A 20 4.57 12.30 14.23
N LYS A 21 3.42 11.67 14.51
CA LYS A 21 3.18 10.85 15.71
C LYS A 21 4.13 9.66 15.80
N ASN A 22 4.53 9.12 14.65
CA ASN A 22 5.49 8.01 14.56
C ASN A 22 6.95 8.49 14.49
N ASN A 23 7.23 9.79 14.64
CA ASN A 23 8.56 10.40 14.51
C ASN A 23 9.22 10.19 13.14
N ILE A 24 8.42 10.08 12.08
CA ILE A 24 8.90 9.87 10.72
C ILE A 24 8.91 11.21 9.99
N LYS A 25 10.08 11.57 9.45
CA LYS A 25 10.23 12.79 8.64
C LYS A 25 9.87 12.45 7.20
N ILE A 26 8.89 13.17 6.66
CA ILE A 26 8.48 13.02 5.27
C ILE A 26 8.19 14.40 4.66
N ASN A 27 8.59 14.59 3.39
CA ASN A 27 8.19 15.75 2.60
C ASN A 27 7.02 15.34 1.69
N LEU A 28 5.80 15.47 2.21
CA LEU A 28 4.57 15.14 1.49
C LEU A 28 4.07 16.32 0.67
N LYS A 29 3.79 16.06 -0.62
CA LYS A 29 3.18 16.98 -1.56
C LYS A 29 1.92 16.35 -2.17
N ASN A 30 0.78 17.01 -2.06
CA ASN A 30 -0.41 16.56 -2.80
C ASN A 30 -0.15 16.65 -4.29
N SER A 31 -0.57 15.61 -5.00
CA SER A 31 -0.43 15.51 -6.44
C SER A 31 -1.77 15.11 -7.04
N TYR A 32 -2.16 15.80 -8.11
CA TYR A 32 -3.36 15.47 -8.88
C TYR A 32 -3.03 15.15 -10.34
N HIS A 33 -1.83 15.50 -10.77
CA HIS A 33 -1.41 15.43 -12.16
C HIS A 33 -0.08 14.69 -12.27
N ILE A 34 0.16 14.00 -13.38
CA ILE A 34 1.40 13.24 -13.58
C ILE A 34 2.62 14.19 -13.68
N GLU A 35 2.37 15.41 -14.15
CA GLU A 35 3.31 16.52 -14.28
C GLU A 35 3.83 17.04 -12.93
N ASP A 36 3.17 16.68 -11.82
CA ASP A 36 3.63 17.01 -10.46
C ASP A 36 4.85 16.18 -10.05
N ILE A 37 5.14 15.07 -10.75
CA ILE A 37 6.33 14.25 -10.53
C ILE A 37 7.57 15.02 -10.97
N SER A 38 8.41 15.35 -9.99
CA SER A 38 9.67 16.03 -10.19
C SER A 38 10.84 15.03 -10.18
N LYS A 39 12.04 15.52 -10.53
CA LYS A 39 13.28 14.76 -10.39
C LYS A 39 13.62 14.39 -8.94
N ASP A 40 13.02 15.07 -7.97
CA ASP A 40 13.28 14.89 -6.54
C ASP A 40 12.24 13.95 -5.90
N THR A 41 11.23 13.51 -6.67
CA THR A 41 10.23 12.53 -6.24
C THR A 41 10.88 11.16 -6.07
N THR A 42 10.75 10.58 -4.87
CA THR A 42 11.29 9.25 -4.54
C THR A 42 10.18 8.23 -4.26
N GLY A 43 8.97 8.69 -3.95
CA GLY A 43 7.83 7.82 -3.66
C GLY A 43 6.47 8.39 -4.07
N ILE A 44 5.52 7.48 -4.27
CA ILE A 44 4.10 7.77 -4.47
C ILE A 44 3.31 7.01 -3.40
N LEU A 45 2.57 7.76 -2.58
CA LEU A 45 1.66 7.25 -1.56
C LEU A 45 0.23 7.41 -2.05
N ILE A 46 -0.52 6.30 -2.13
CA ILE A 46 -1.90 6.24 -2.61
C ILE A 46 -2.78 5.81 -1.45
N THR A 47 -3.74 6.65 -1.08
CA THR A 47 -4.49 6.49 0.18
C THR A 47 -5.98 6.28 0.01
N LYS A 48 -6.48 6.37 -1.22
CA LYS A 48 -7.88 6.12 -1.56
C LYS A 48 -8.00 5.36 -2.88
N GLU A 49 -9.21 4.89 -3.16
CA GLU A 49 -9.54 4.28 -4.44
C GLU A 49 -9.61 5.36 -5.54
N PHE A 50 -8.92 5.12 -6.65
CA PHE A 50 -8.96 5.91 -7.89
C PHE A 50 -9.40 5.06 -9.08
N GLU A 51 -9.93 5.72 -10.11
CA GLU A 51 -10.16 5.08 -11.40
C GLU A 51 -8.85 4.55 -12.00
N PRO A 52 -8.80 3.31 -12.54
CA PRO A 52 -7.57 2.74 -13.08
C PRO A 52 -6.94 3.59 -14.19
N ALA A 53 -7.75 4.24 -15.02
CA ALA A 53 -7.26 5.13 -16.07
C ALA A 53 -6.49 6.35 -15.53
N TYR A 54 -6.90 6.87 -14.37
CA TYR A 54 -6.22 7.96 -13.70
C TYR A 54 -4.90 7.51 -13.06
N LEU A 55 -4.92 6.34 -12.40
CA LEU A 55 -3.76 5.86 -11.64
C LEU A 55 -2.66 5.26 -12.55
N LYS A 56 -3.04 4.68 -13.70
CA LYS A 56 -2.13 3.97 -14.60
C LYS A 56 -0.86 4.76 -14.99
N PRO A 57 -0.93 6.04 -15.42
CA PRO A 57 0.25 6.82 -15.74
C PRO A 57 1.25 6.95 -14.58
N PHE A 58 0.77 7.10 -13.34
CA PHE A 58 1.62 7.20 -12.15
C PHE A 58 2.37 5.89 -11.89
N ILE A 59 1.67 4.75 -12.02
CA ILE A 59 2.28 3.43 -11.82
C ILE A 59 3.30 3.13 -12.91
N GLU A 60 2.98 3.37 -14.18
CA GLU A 60 3.90 3.17 -15.30
C GLU A 60 5.16 4.04 -15.17
N PHE A 61 4.99 5.31 -14.79
CA PHE A 61 6.13 6.19 -14.53
C PHE A 61 6.99 5.67 -13.36
N SER A 62 6.35 5.24 -12.27
CA SER A 62 7.04 4.74 -11.08
C SER A 62 7.87 3.50 -11.39
N VAL A 63 7.34 2.56 -12.17
CA VAL A 63 8.09 1.37 -12.61
C VAL A 63 9.29 1.77 -13.48
N ASN A 64 9.11 2.69 -14.43
CA ASN A 64 10.17 3.14 -15.33
C ASN A 64 11.30 3.91 -14.61
N LYS A 65 11.00 4.55 -13.48
CA LYS A 65 11.94 5.37 -12.69
C LYS A 65 12.37 4.73 -11.38
N ASP A 66 11.92 3.50 -11.12
CA ASP A 66 12.14 2.77 -9.88
C ASP A 66 11.68 3.52 -8.60
N LEU A 67 10.61 4.31 -8.71
CA LEU A 67 10.01 5.01 -7.57
C LEU A 67 9.32 4.01 -6.65
N LYS A 68 9.36 4.30 -5.35
CA LYS A 68 8.56 3.55 -4.36
C LYS A 68 7.08 3.87 -4.56
N VAL A 69 6.23 2.86 -4.51
CA VAL A 69 4.78 3.03 -4.51
C VAL A 69 4.21 2.30 -3.31
N LEU A 70 3.46 3.02 -2.48
CA LEU A 70 2.69 2.45 -1.38
C LEU A 70 1.21 2.72 -1.61
N ALA A 71 0.43 1.66 -1.83
CA ALA A 71 -1.03 1.74 -1.82
C ALA A 71 -1.57 1.18 -0.49
N VAL A 72 -2.29 1.98 0.28
CA VAL A 72 -2.81 1.57 1.59
C VAL A 72 -4.32 1.46 1.59
N ASN A 73 -4.84 0.57 2.43
CA ASN A 73 -6.28 0.32 2.56
C ASN A 73 -6.91 0.13 1.16
N ARG A 74 -8.07 0.71 0.89
CA ARG A 74 -8.81 0.54 -0.37
C ARG A 74 -8.02 0.96 -1.61
N ALA A 75 -6.95 1.75 -1.50
CA ALA A 75 -6.10 2.11 -2.64
C ALA A 75 -5.46 0.89 -3.31
N ILE A 76 -5.23 -0.20 -2.57
CA ILE A 76 -4.70 -1.45 -3.13
C ILE A 76 -5.63 -2.02 -4.22
N ILE A 77 -6.93 -1.74 -4.15
CA ILE A 77 -7.90 -2.20 -5.14
C ILE A 77 -7.62 -1.56 -6.50
N SER A 78 -7.45 -0.24 -6.52
CA SER A 78 -7.07 0.50 -7.73
C SER A 78 -5.72 0.06 -8.27
N LEU A 79 -4.75 -0.17 -7.39
CA LEU A 79 -3.44 -0.69 -7.77
C LEU A 79 -3.58 -2.03 -8.49
N ILE A 80 -4.27 -3.01 -7.91
CA ILE A 80 -4.46 -4.33 -8.54
C ILE A 80 -5.20 -4.22 -9.88
N LYS A 81 -6.23 -3.38 -9.97
CA LYS A 81 -6.97 -3.13 -11.22
C LYS A 81 -6.06 -2.58 -12.33
N VAL A 82 -5.19 -1.63 -12.00
CA VAL A 82 -4.17 -1.09 -12.93
C VAL A 82 -3.21 -2.20 -13.37
N LEU A 83 -2.65 -2.95 -12.42
CA LEU A 83 -1.66 -4.00 -12.70
C LEU A 83 -2.24 -5.15 -13.54
N LYS A 84 -3.54 -5.42 -13.41
CA LYS A 84 -4.24 -6.44 -14.21
C LYS A 84 -4.82 -5.89 -15.51
N ASN A 85 -4.75 -4.57 -15.72
CA ASN A 85 -5.44 -3.88 -16.81
C ASN A 85 -6.93 -4.29 -16.89
N SER A 86 -7.62 -4.28 -15.74
CA SER A 86 -9.00 -4.77 -15.60
C SER A 86 -9.83 -3.89 -14.66
N ASN A 87 -11.11 -3.73 -14.98
CA ASN A 87 -12.10 -3.02 -14.15
C ASN A 87 -13.02 -3.98 -13.38
N GLU A 88 -12.70 -5.28 -13.36
CA GLU A 88 -13.50 -6.25 -12.62
C GLU A 88 -13.57 -5.93 -11.12
N LYS A 89 -14.68 -6.31 -10.50
CA LYS A 89 -14.76 -6.36 -9.03
C LYS A 89 -13.80 -7.43 -8.52
N ILE A 90 -12.87 -7.03 -7.66
CA ILE A 90 -11.84 -7.90 -7.09
C ILE A 90 -11.98 -8.10 -5.57
N GLU A 91 -12.89 -7.37 -4.94
CA GLU A 91 -13.14 -7.46 -3.50
C GLU A 91 -14.46 -8.18 -3.20
N ARG A 92 -14.55 -8.72 -1.99
CA ARG A 92 -15.79 -9.20 -1.38
C ARG A 92 -15.86 -8.75 0.08
N GLN A 93 -17.01 -8.97 0.72
CA GLN A 93 -17.19 -8.65 2.13
C GLN A 93 -16.16 -9.43 2.98
N PHE A 94 -15.59 -8.75 3.97
CA PHE A 94 -14.65 -9.39 4.90
C PHE A 94 -15.34 -10.50 5.69
N SER A 95 -14.69 -11.66 5.73
CA SER A 95 -15.14 -12.88 6.40
C SER A 95 -14.01 -13.58 7.18
N GLY A 96 -12.80 -12.99 7.18
CA GLY A 96 -11.65 -13.48 7.93
C GLY A 96 -11.68 -13.08 9.40
N ASP A 97 -10.54 -13.27 10.06
CA ASP A 97 -10.31 -12.80 11.43
C ASP A 97 -9.08 -11.88 11.48
N ASN A 98 -8.63 -11.51 12.68
CA ASN A 98 -7.48 -10.63 12.85
C ASN A 98 -6.13 -11.34 12.71
N SER A 99 -6.09 -12.58 12.23
CA SER A 99 -4.87 -13.37 12.11
C SER A 99 -4.25 -13.27 10.72
N THR A 100 -2.98 -12.90 10.72
CA THR A 100 -2.21 -12.52 9.55
C THR A 100 -0.95 -13.35 9.49
N PHE A 101 -0.51 -13.71 8.29
CA PHE A 101 0.80 -14.30 8.04
C PHE A 101 1.60 -13.44 7.08
N ILE A 102 2.76 -12.98 7.53
CA ILE A 102 3.74 -12.27 6.70
C ILE A 102 4.73 -13.29 6.12
N SER A 103 4.86 -13.28 4.80
CA SER A 103 5.71 -14.22 4.04
C SER A 103 7.19 -14.02 4.36
N LEU A 104 7.89 -15.11 4.70
CA LEU A 104 9.35 -15.09 4.91
C LEU A 104 10.07 -14.70 3.61
N GLY A 105 11.05 -13.80 3.73
CA GLY A 105 11.83 -13.33 2.58
C GLY A 105 11.11 -12.30 1.69
N SER A 106 9.90 -11.89 2.07
CA SER A 106 9.21 -10.76 1.40
C SER A 106 9.86 -9.42 1.75
N ARG A 107 9.74 -8.44 0.85
CA ARG A 107 10.10 -7.04 1.13
C ARG A 107 9.35 -6.51 2.33
N LEU A 108 8.07 -6.87 2.48
CA LEU A 108 7.31 -6.51 3.68
C LEU A 108 7.94 -7.03 4.98
N ALA A 109 8.40 -8.27 4.99
CA ALA A 109 9.10 -8.84 6.15
C ALA A 109 10.42 -8.12 6.45
N GLU A 110 11.15 -7.70 5.41
CA GLU A 110 12.36 -6.88 5.54
C GLU A 110 12.04 -5.51 6.15
N ILE A 111 11.03 -4.81 5.63
CA ILE A 111 10.57 -3.50 6.09
C ILE A 111 10.16 -3.56 7.57
N ILE A 112 9.32 -4.52 7.93
CA ILE A 112 8.83 -4.67 9.32
C ILE A 112 9.90 -5.28 10.23
N GLY A 113 10.91 -5.96 9.65
CA GLY A 113 11.96 -6.66 10.39
C GLY A 113 11.48 -7.95 11.06
N GLY A 114 10.50 -8.64 10.45
CA GLY A 114 9.92 -9.88 10.97
C GLY A 114 8.93 -10.53 10.01
N ALA A 115 8.82 -11.86 10.09
CA ALA A 115 7.89 -12.67 9.31
C ALA A 115 7.15 -13.68 10.21
N GLY A 116 6.13 -14.33 9.66
CA GLY A 116 5.33 -15.33 10.36
C GLY A 116 3.96 -14.83 10.78
N THR A 117 3.36 -15.54 11.73
CA THR A 117 1.98 -15.29 12.19
C THR A 117 1.93 -14.13 13.18
N LEU A 118 0.98 -13.20 13.02
CA LEU A 118 0.66 -12.19 14.02
C LEU A 118 -0.84 -11.89 14.07
N ARG A 119 -1.25 -11.08 15.05
CA ARG A 119 -2.58 -10.49 15.10
C ARG A 119 -2.50 -9.00 14.82
N THR A 120 -3.19 -8.53 13.78
CA THR A 120 -3.18 -7.13 13.38
C THR A 120 -4.19 -6.29 14.15
N ASN A 121 -5.35 -6.88 14.46
CA ASN A 121 -6.50 -6.22 15.10
C ASN A 121 -7.06 -5.02 14.34
N PHE A 122 -6.87 -4.98 13.01
CA PHE A 122 -7.53 -3.99 12.16
C PHE A 122 -8.97 -4.42 11.83
N GLU A 123 -9.88 -3.45 11.78
CA GLU A 123 -11.27 -3.70 11.40
C GLU A 123 -11.47 -3.55 9.89
N ASN A 124 -11.20 -4.63 9.15
CA ASN A 124 -11.36 -4.63 7.69
C ASN A 124 -12.83 -4.85 7.29
N SER A 125 -13.34 -4.06 6.35
CA SER A 125 -14.69 -4.21 5.78
C SER A 125 -14.74 -5.04 4.50
N TYR A 126 -13.58 -5.28 3.88
CA TYR A 126 -13.45 -6.01 2.62
C TYR A 126 -12.21 -6.92 2.65
N GLU A 127 -12.18 -7.87 1.71
CA GLU A 127 -11.03 -8.74 1.47
C GLU A 127 -10.84 -8.99 -0.04
N ILE A 128 -9.61 -9.33 -0.42
CA ILE A 128 -9.22 -9.57 -1.81
C ILE A 128 -8.82 -11.05 -1.94
N PRO A 129 -9.62 -11.90 -2.61
CA PRO A 129 -9.28 -13.30 -2.81
C PRO A 129 -7.94 -13.46 -3.53
N ILE A 130 -7.16 -14.47 -3.13
CA ILE A 130 -5.83 -14.73 -3.71
C ILE A 130 -5.85 -14.90 -5.24
N GLY A 131 -6.93 -15.48 -5.79
CA GLY A 131 -7.13 -15.62 -7.24
C GLY A 131 -7.28 -14.30 -8.00
N LYS A 132 -7.39 -13.16 -7.30
CA LYS A 132 -7.43 -11.82 -7.89
C LYS A 132 -6.05 -11.16 -7.98
N MET A 133 -4.96 -11.82 -7.57
CA MET A 133 -3.60 -11.30 -7.68
C MET A 133 -3.21 -10.97 -9.13
N PRO A 134 -2.42 -9.91 -9.37
CA PRO A 134 -1.78 -9.66 -10.66
C PRO A 134 -0.67 -10.68 -10.96
N ALA A 135 -0.33 -10.85 -12.24
CA ALA A 135 0.85 -11.64 -12.64
C ALA A 135 2.15 -10.91 -12.26
N ASN A 136 3.20 -11.64 -11.87
CA ASN A 136 4.50 -11.13 -11.43
C ASN A 136 4.47 -10.34 -10.09
N TYR A 137 3.46 -10.62 -9.26
CA TYR A 137 3.34 -10.08 -7.90
C TYR A 137 3.18 -11.24 -6.92
N LEU A 138 3.74 -11.06 -5.73
CA LEU A 138 3.66 -12.03 -4.65
C LEU A 138 2.76 -11.52 -3.53
N PRO A 139 2.08 -12.44 -2.82
CA PRO A 139 1.42 -12.10 -1.58
C PRO A 139 2.49 -11.99 -0.48
N SER A 140 2.79 -10.77 -0.07
CA SER A 140 3.70 -10.52 1.04
C SER A 140 3.02 -10.71 2.39
N SER A 141 1.69 -10.67 2.42
CA SER A 141 0.88 -11.06 3.58
C SER A 141 -0.47 -11.62 3.18
N ILE A 142 -0.96 -12.60 3.94
CA ILE A 142 -2.30 -13.16 3.80
C ILE A 142 -3.01 -13.23 5.16
N ASN A 143 -4.34 -13.18 5.11
CA ASN A 143 -5.17 -13.53 6.25
C ASN A 143 -5.16 -15.06 6.42
N LEU A 144 -4.87 -15.54 7.62
CA LEU A 144 -4.72 -16.97 7.89
C LEU A 144 -6.04 -17.73 7.88
N ASN A 145 -7.15 -17.06 8.18
CA ASN A 145 -8.46 -17.70 8.25
C ASN A 145 -9.05 -17.98 6.86
N ASN A 146 -9.03 -16.98 5.97
CA ASN A 146 -9.71 -17.04 4.68
C ASN A 146 -8.74 -17.13 3.47
N GLY A 147 -7.42 -17.05 3.69
CA GLY A 147 -6.39 -17.10 2.64
C GLY A 147 -6.38 -15.90 1.68
N CYS A 148 -7.08 -14.81 2.01
CA CYS A 148 -7.14 -13.60 1.20
C CYS A 148 -5.88 -12.74 1.36
N ILE A 149 -5.60 -11.94 0.34
CA ILE A 149 -4.46 -11.03 0.30
C ILE A 149 -4.65 -9.93 1.34
N GLU A 150 -3.64 -9.73 2.18
CA GLU A 150 -3.55 -8.57 3.07
C GLU A 150 -2.42 -7.63 2.65
N ALA A 151 -1.39 -8.14 1.96
CA ALA A 151 -0.39 -7.34 1.31
C ALA A 151 0.16 -8.03 0.07
N LEU A 152 0.57 -7.23 -0.92
CA LEU A 152 1.23 -7.69 -2.13
C LEU A 152 2.44 -6.83 -2.48
N GLU A 153 3.41 -7.42 -3.16
CA GLU A 153 4.62 -6.74 -3.62
C GLU A 153 5.05 -7.25 -5.01
N SER A 154 5.82 -6.42 -5.72
CA SER A 154 6.42 -6.77 -7.01
C SER A 154 7.58 -7.76 -6.86
N GLU A 155 7.67 -8.77 -7.75
CA GLU A 155 8.65 -9.88 -7.68
C GLU A 155 10.11 -9.52 -7.95
N ALA A 156 10.38 -8.55 -8.83
CA ALA A 156 11.75 -8.23 -9.25
C ALA A 156 11.92 -6.80 -9.77
N SER A 157 10.97 -6.32 -10.58
CA SER A 157 10.98 -4.96 -11.15
C SER A 157 9.93 -4.09 -10.50
N GLY A 158 10.35 -2.94 -9.96
CA GLY A 158 9.50 -1.95 -9.32
C GLY A 158 9.52 -2.06 -7.79
N ASN A 159 9.40 -0.91 -7.13
CA ASN A 159 9.35 -0.78 -5.69
C ASN A 159 7.91 -0.59 -5.22
N ILE A 160 7.03 -1.54 -5.56
CA ILE A 160 5.58 -1.44 -5.28
C ILE A 160 5.22 -2.33 -4.09
N LEU A 161 4.49 -1.76 -3.14
CA LEU A 161 3.87 -2.43 -2.01
C LEU A 161 2.41 -1.97 -1.90
N GLY A 162 1.51 -2.94 -1.79
CA GLY A 162 0.10 -2.70 -1.48
C GLY A 162 -0.25 -3.38 -0.17
N VAL A 163 -0.97 -2.69 0.73
CA VAL A 163 -1.49 -3.26 1.98
C VAL A 163 -2.95 -2.93 2.16
N VAL A 164 -3.77 -3.87 2.64
CA VAL A 164 -5.18 -3.63 2.98
C VAL A 164 -5.34 -2.87 4.30
N TRP A 165 -4.28 -2.83 5.11
CA TRP A 165 -4.31 -2.30 6.45
C TRP A 165 -4.47 -0.77 6.47
N PRO A 166 -5.29 -0.23 7.38
CA PRO A 166 -5.51 1.20 7.55
C PRO A 166 -4.34 1.86 8.33
N ILE A 167 -3.09 1.69 7.88
CA ILE A 167 -1.88 2.22 8.55
C ILE A 167 -1.78 3.76 8.56
N LEU A 168 -2.72 4.44 7.87
CA LEU A 168 -2.91 5.89 7.89
C LEU A 168 -4.23 6.28 8.58
N SER A 169 -4.76 5.45 9.47
CA SER A 169 -5.91 5.79 10.31
C SER A 169 -5.51 6.09 11.77
N SER A 170 -6.50 6.35 12.61
CA SER A 170 -6.32 6.49 14.05
C SER A 170 -6.20 5.14 14.78
N GLU A 171 -6.37 4.02 14.09
CA GLU A 171 -6.27 2.69 14.68
C GLU A 171 -4.85 2.40 15.15
N LYS A 172 -4.75 1.61 16.23
CA LYS A 172 -3.45 1.25 16.79
C LYS A 172 -2.77 0.22 15.88
N MET A 173 -1.68 0.65 15.25
CA MET A 173 -0.86 -0.24 14.43
C MET A 173 -0.14 -1.29 15.28
N PRO A 174 0.06 -2.52 14.77
CA PRO A 174 0.99 -3.47 15.34
C PRO A 174 2.40 -2.89 15.41
N SER A 175 3.21 -3.37 16.36
CA SER A 175 4.59 -2.92 16.47
C SER A 175 5.36 -3.15 15.17
N ARG A 176 6.20 -2.19 14.80
CA ARG A 176 7.04 -2.16 13.59
C ARG A 176 6.29 -1.93 12.28
N PHE A 177 4.97 -1.86 12.27
CA PHE A 177 4.23 -1.50 11.07
C PHE A 177 4.47 -0.03 10.68
N GLU A 178 4.87 0.82 11.64
CA GLU A 178 5.35 2.17 11.38
C GLU A 178 6.55 2.20 10.42
N ASN A 179 7.31 1.11 10.29
CA ASN A 179 8.40 1.02 9.33
C ASN A 179 7.92 1.02 7.87
N ILE A 180 6.67 0.64 7.60
CA ILE A 180 6.07 0.78 6.27
C ILE A 180 5.99 2.26 5.87
N LEU A 181 5.67 3.12 6.85
CA LEU A 181 5.64 4.56 6.65
C LEU A 181 7.07 5.12 6.48
N SER A 182 8.04 4.63 7.25
CA SER A 182 9.45 5.00 7.07
C SER A 182 9.93 4.62 5.67
N TRP A 183 9.63 3.41 5.21
CA TRP A 183 10.03 2.90 3.90
C TRP A 183 9.60 3.80 2.74
N ILE A 184 8.37 4.34 2.75
CA ILE A 184 7.89 5.26 1.71
C ILE A 184 8.41 6.71 1.87
N SER A 185 8.96 7.04 3.05
CA SER A 185 9.53 8.36 3.35
C SER A 185 11.00 8.49 2.97
N ASP A 186 11.72 7.37 3.00
CA ASP A 186 13.13 7.25 2.62
C ASP A 186 13.34 7.48 1.12
#